data_AF-A0A7C7H526-F1
#
_entry.id   AF-A0A7C7H526-F1
#
_cell.length_a   1.000
_cell.length_b   1.000
_cell.length_c   1.000
_cell.angle_alpha   90.00
_cell.angle_beta   90.00
_cell.angle_gamma   90.00
#
_symmetry.space_group_name_H-M   'P 1'
#
loop_
_entity.id
_entity.type
_entity.pdbx_description
1 polymer ?
#
loop_
_entity_poly.entity_id
_entity_poly.type
_entity_poly.pdbx_seq_one_letter_code
_entity_poly.pdbx_strand_id
1 'polypeptide(L)'
;FRHYVRTTDTKYDIIVIDISAGENQPNNLYTLEAFHDMKAVLKEDGVLFVHYPSIYNKPEELALMSIGTTLKEAGYTVDLINTTTNLI
;
A
#
# COMPACT_ATOMS: atom_id res chain seq x y z
N PHE A 1 -11.36 3.43 -7.23
CA PHE A 1 -10.64 2.24 -6.74
C PHE A 1 -11.39 1.51 -5.62
N ARG A 2 -11.53 2.06 -4.39
CA ARG A 2 -12.19 1.34 -3.27
C ARG A 2 -13.58 0.79 -3.56
N HIS A 3 -14.43 1.57 -4.24
CA HIS A 3 -15.75 1.10 -4.66
C HIS A 3 -15.65 -0.16 -5.54
N TYR A 4 -14.74 -0.15 -6.51
CA TYR A 4 -14.51 -1.29 -7.41
C TYR A 4 -14.00 -2.53 -6.66
N VAL A 5 -13.02 -2.37 -5.77
CA VAL A 5 -12.47 -3.47 -4.96
C VAL A 5 -13.57 -4.14 -4.12
N ARG A 6 -14.52 -3.36 -3.60
CA ARG A 6 -15.63 -3.87 -2.78
C ARG A 6 -16.74 -4.55 -3.58
N THR A 7 -16.80 -4.36 -4.89
CA THR A 7 -17.89 -4.86 -5.74
C THR A 7 -17.43 -5.92 -6.74
N THR A 8 -16.12 -6.18 -6.84
CA THR A 8 -15.58 -7.21 -7.72
C THR A 8 -15.46 -8.56 -7.03
N ASP A 9 -15.78 -9.62 -7.75
CA ASP A 9 -15.53 -11.01 -7.33
C ASP A 9 -14.18 -11.54 -7.84
N THR A 10 -13.45 -10.74 -8.62
CA THR A 10 -12.17 -11.13 -9.21
C THR A 10 -11.10 -11.19 -8.13
N LYS A 11 -10.32 -12.27 -8.10
CA LYS A 11 -9.12 -12.40 -7.26
C LYS A 11 -7.86 -12.09 -8.06
N TYR A 12 -6.97 -11.30 -7.47
CA TYR A 12 -5.74 -10.84 -8.11
C TYR A 12 -4.50 -11.53 -7.53
N ASP A 13 -3.55 -11.88 -8.39
CA ASP A 13 -2.21 -12.30 -7.96
C ASP A 13 -1.36 -11.09 -7.54
N ILE A 14 -1.59 -9.93 -8.15
CA ILE A 14 -0.85 -8.70 -7.88
C ILE A 14 -1.83 -7.52 -7.85
N ILE A 15 -1.70 -6.67 -6.83
CA ILE A 15 -2.33 -5.34 -6.77
C ILE A 15 -1.21 -4.32 -6.69
N VAL A 16 -1.27 -3.28 -7.53
CA VAL A 16 -0.30 -2.16 -7.50
C VAL A 16 -1.05 -0.87 -7.22
N ILE A 17 -0.67 -0.20 -6.14
CA ILE A 17 -1.16 1.12 -5.76
C ILE A 17 -0.06 2.12 -6.13
N ASP A 18 -0.19 2.71 -7.31
CA ASP A 18 0.65 3.79 -7.81
C ASP A 18 -0.24 4.96 -8.23
N ILE A 19 -0.71 5.70 -7.23
CA ILE A 19 -1.78 6.70 -7.40
C ILE A 19 -1.42 8.03 -6.76
N SER A 20 -0.26 8.12 -6.13
CA SER A 20 0.27 9.33 -5.53
C SER A 20 0.72 10.30 -6.62
N ALA A 21 0.13 11.50 -6.64
CA ALA A 21 0.48 12.55 -7.59
C ALA A 21 1.06 13.75 -6.85
N GLY A 22 2.38 13.93 -6.92
CA GLY A 22 3.08 14.98 -6.19
C GLY A 22 2.86 14.86 -4.68
N GLU A 23 2.41 15.94 -4.04
CA GLU A 23 2.13 15.99 -2.60
C GLU A 23 0.71 15.52 -2.23
N ASN A 24 -0.14 15.21 -3.22
CA ASN A 24 -1.52 14.81 -2.95
C ASN A 24 -1.60 13.29 -2.75
N GLN A 25 -1.49 12.88 -1.50
CA GLN A 25 -1.60 11.49 -1.09
C GLN A 25 -3.08 11.12 -0.85
N PRO A 26 -3.61 10.06 -1.50
CA PRO A 26 -4.98 9.60 -1.28
C PRO A 26 -5.09 8.88 0.07
N ASN A 27 -5.15 9.64 1.17
CA ASN A 27 -5.14 9.12 2.54
C ASN A 27 -6.21 8.04 2.80
N ASN A 28 -7.34 8.10 2.09
CA ASN A 28 -8.42 7.12 2.19
C ASN A 28 -8.06 5.73 1.63
N LEU A 29 -6.91 5.56 0.98
CA LEU A 29 -6.36 4.28 0.51
C LEU A 29 -5.37 3.66 1.49
N TYR A 30 -4.85 4.43 2.45
CA TYR A 30 -3.84 3.99 3.42
C TYR A 30 -4.45 3.69 4.79
N THR A 31 -5.71 3.23 4.81
CA THR A 31 -6.43 2.89 6.04
C THR A 31 -6.59 1.39 6.20
N LEU A 32 -6.87 0.94 7.42
CA LEU A 32 -7.06 -0.48 7.74
C LEU A 32 -8.20 -1.09 6.91
N GLU A 33 -9.30 -0.36 6.75
CA GLU A 33 -10.45 -0.80 5.96
C GLU A 33 -10.10 -0.94 4.48
N ALA A 34 -9.34 0.00 3.92
CA ALA A 34 -8.91 -0.07 2.53
C ALA A 34 -7.98 -1.28 2.29
N PHE A 35 -7.06 -1.55 3.22
CA PHE A 35 -6.18 -2.71 3.12
C PHE A 35 -6.92 -4.04 3.33
N HIS A 36 -7.94 -4.10 4.18
CA HIS A 36 -8.84 -5.25 4.27
C HIS A 36 -9.64 -5.46 2.99
N ASP A 37 -10.20 -4.39 2.41
CA ASP A 37 -10.90 -4.45 1.12
C ASP A 37 -9.96 -5.06 0.04
N MET A 38 -8.71 -4.58 -0.05
CA MET A 38 -7.72 -5.09 -1.00
C MET A 38 -7.33 -6.55 -0.71
N LYS A 39 -7.15 -6.92 0.57
CA LYS A 39 -6.77 -8.28 0.96
C LYS A 39 -7.86 -9.27 0.62
N ALA A 40 -9.12 -8.87 0.78
CA ALA A 40 -10.26 -9.70 0.45
C ALA A 40 -10.30 -10.08 -1.03
N VAL A 41 -9.75 -9.27 -1.93
CA VAL A 41 -9.68 -9.56 -3.38
C VAL A 41 -8.29 -10.04 -3.83
N LEU A 42 -7.34 -10.18 -2.91
CA LEU A 42 -6.03 -10.76 -3.19
C LEU A 42 -6.12 -12.28 -3.07
N LYS A 43 -5.41 -13.02 -3.91
CA LYS A 43 -5.20 -14.46 -3.72
C LYS A 43 -4.32 -14.71 -2.49
N GLU A 44 -4.33 -15.93 -1.98
CA GLU A 44 -3.58 -16.32 -0.77
C GLU A 44 -2.08 -15.99 -0.87
N ASP A 45 -1.47 -16.29 -2.02
CA ASP A 45 -0.06 -15.98 -2.33
C ASP A 45 0.11 -14.66 -3.11
N GLY A 46 -0.92 -13.83 -3.17
CA GLY A 46 -0.88 -12.59 -3.92
C GLY A 46 -0.08 -11.50 -3.22
N VAL A 47 0.41 -10.54 -4.00
CA VAL A 47 1.27 -9.46 -3.51
C VAL A 47 0.63 -8.10 -3.73
N LEU A 48 0.66 -7.26 -2.69
CA LEU A 48 0.27 -5.85 -2.76
C LEU A 48 1.53 -4.97 -2.80
N PHE A 49 1.70 -4.20 -3.87
CA PHE A 49 2.70 -3.14 -3.95
C PHE A 49 2.04 -1.80 -3.65
N VAL A 50 2.60 -1.06 -2.70
CA VAL A 50 2.19 0.32 -2.41
C VAL A 50 3.36 1.23 -2.71
N HIS A 51 3.24 2.03 -3.77
CA HIS A 51 4.16 3.12 -4.02
C HIS A 51 3.76 4.30 -3.12
N TYR A 52 4.73 4.78 -2.35
CA TYR A 52 4.58 5.95 -1.50
C TYR A 52 5.77 6.87 -1.73
N PRO A 53 5.60 7.98 -2.49
CA PRO A 53 6.68 8.92 -2.71
C PRO A 53 6.86 9.76 -1.46
N SER A 54 7.98 9.54 -0.77
CA SER A 54 8.44 10.35 0.35
C SER A 54 9.92 10.67 0.23
N ILE A 55 10.32 11.89 0.63
CA ILE A 55 11.73 12.18 0.89
C ILE A 55 12.05 11.57 2.27
N TYR A 56 13.28 11.10 2.49
CA TYR A 56 13.69 10.59 3.80
C TYR A 56 13.94 11.76 4.76
N ASN A 57 12.89 12.47 5.18
CA ASN A 57 12.94 13.38 6.33
C ASN A 57 12.09 12.84 7.49
N LYS A 58 12.40 13.27 8.72
CA LYS A 58 11.76 12.75 9.96
C LYS A 58 10.22 12.66 9.96
N PRO A 59 9.45 13.62 9.41
CA PRO A 59 7.99 13.52 9.36
C PRO A 59 7.48 12.44 8.39
N GLU A 60 8.22 12.18 7.33
CA GLU A 60 7.83 11.27 6.25
C GLU A 60 8.11 9.80 6.65
N GLU A 61 9.12 9.57 7.50
CA GLU A 61 9.32 8.30 8.19
C GLU A 61 8.08 7.88 9.00
N LEU A 62 7.41 8.83 9.66
CA LEU A 62 6.19 8.53 10.43
C LEU A 62 5.05 8.05 9.53
N ALA A 63 4.88 8.66 8.35
CA ALA A 63 3.85 8.24 7.41
C ALA A 63 4.12 6.82 6.89
N LEU A 64 5.36 6.53 6.49
CA LEU A 64 5.76 5.21 6.03
C LEU A 64 5.62 4.14 7.13
N MET A 65 6.01 4.46 8.36
CA MET A 65 5.83 3.57 9.51
C MET A 65 4.36 3.36 9.88
N SER A 66 3.53 4.40 9.75
CA SER A 66 2.08 4.30 9.93
C SER A 66 1.48 3.34 8.90
N ILE A 67 1.79 3.55 7.62
CA ILE A 67 1.32 2.68 6.52
C ILE A 67 1.75 1.23 6.77
N GLY A 68 3.04 1.01 7.08
CA GLY A 68 3.56 -0.32 7.36
C GLY A 68 2.90 -1.00 8.57
N THR A 69 2.57 -0.22 9.61
CA THR A 69 1.85 -0.73 10.79
C THR A 69 0.41 -1.11 10.42
N THR A 70 -0.30 -0.25 9.68
CA THR A 70 -1.66 -0.52 9.23
C THR A 70 -1.75 -1.73 8.29
N LEU A 71 -0.75 -1.93 7.42
CA LEU A 71 -0.65 -3.13 6.59
C LEU A 71 -0.45 -4.39 7.44
N LYS A 72 0.42 -4.36 8.44
CA LYS A 72 0.61 -5.49 9.37
C LYS A 72 -0.67 -5.81 10.13
N GLU A 73 -1.39 -4.78 10.59
CA GLU A 73 -2.67 -4.93 11.27
C GLU A 73 -3.76 -5.51 10.36
N ALA A 74 -3.75 -5.17 9.06
CA ALA A 74 -4.58 -5.83 8.04
C ALA A 74 -4.15 -7.28 7.73
N GLY A 75 -3.08 -7.76 8.39
CA GLY A 75 -2.54 -9.11 8.31
C GLY A 75 -1.61 -9.36 7.12
N TYR A 76 -1.02 -8.32 6.53
CA TYR A 76 0.02 -8.50 5.52
C TYR A 76 1.37 -8.78 6.19
N THR A 77 2.18 -9.60 5.54
CA THR A 77 3.64 -9.55 5.73
C THR A 77 4.17 -8.34 4.95
N VAL A 78 4.97 -7.50 5.60
CA VAL A 78 5.38 -6.20 5.03
C VAL A 78 6.90 -6.11 4.96
N ASP A 79 7.40 -5.96 3.74
CA ASP A 79 8.79 -5.61 3.45
C ASP A 79 8.86 -4.19 2.90
N LEU A 80 9.76 -3.38 3.46
CA LEU A 80 10.01 -2.03 2.95
C LEU A 80 11.14 -2.07 1.93
N ILE A 81 10.85 -1.70 0.69
CA ILE A 81 11.84 -1.63 -0.38
C ILE A 81 12.27 -0.18 -0.57
N ASN A 82 13.54 0.11 -0.27
CA ASN A 82 14.14 1.40 -0.55
C ASN A 82 14.73 1.43 -1.96
N THR A 83 14.13 2.23 -2.86
CA THR A 83 14.55 2.40 -4.25
C THR A 83 15.77 3.33 -4.42
N THR A 84 16.24 3.99 -3.35
CA THR A 84 17.49 4.78 -3.37
C THR A 84 18.76 3.94 -3.17
N THR A 85 18.64 2.62 -3.06
CA THR A 85 19.79 1.72 -3.01
C THR A 85 20.40 1.55 -4.42
N ASN A 86 21.34 2.43 -4.76
CA ASN A 86 22.34 2.35 -5.84
C ASN A 86 21.86 1.89 -7.23
N LEU A 87 21.54 2.87 -8.09
CA LEU A 87 21.93 2.80 -9.50
C LEU A 87 23.44 3.12 -9.59
N ILE A 88 24.29 2.10 -9.41
CA ILE A 88 25.68 2.05 -9.89
C ILE A 88 25.92 0.66 -10.45
#